data_AF-A0AAW2MIK1-F1
#
_entry.id   AF-A0AAW2MIK1-F1
#
_cell.length_a   1.000
_cell.length_b   1.000
_cell.length_c   1.000
_cell.angle_alpha   90.00
_cell.angle_beta   90.00
_cell.angle_gamma   90.00
#
_symmetry.space_group_name_H-M   'P 1'
#
loop_
_entity.id
_entity.type
_entity.pdbx_description
1 polymer ?
#
loop_
_entity_poly.entity_id
_entity_poly.type
_entity_poly.pdbx_seq_one_letter_code
_entity_poly.pdbx_strand_id
1 'polypeptide(L)'
;MWADHQDFMATVENGWNLNVEGTTQFCLCKKLKVLKGHLKAFNNLHFGLISVRAKDANLALEDAQIQLESDLENATIRDSVRELRKKAVFLAEAERHFYYQKAKLHFLKMGIGTRNSSMIW
;
A
#
# COMPACT_ATOMS: atom_id res chain seq x y z
N MET A 1 -5.55 -3.33 -3.33
CA MET A 1 -4.77 -2.41 -2.48
C MET A 1 -3.55 -1.84 -3.21
N TRP A 2 -2.61 -2.65 -3.74
CA TRP A 2 -1.56 -2.10 -4.63
C TRP A 2 -2.08 -1.86 -6.05
N ALA A 3 -2.78 -2.84 -6.63
CA ALA A 3 -3.29 -2.76 -8.01
C ALA A 3 -4.34 -1.67 -8.25
N ASP A 4 -4.99 -1.18 -7.19
CA ASP A 4 -5.99 -0.12 -7.28
C ASP A 4 -5.35 1.29 -7.23
N HIS A 5 -4.06 1.37 -6.94
CA HIS A 5 -3.34 2.64 -6.91
C HIS A 5 -2.99 3.06 -8.34
N GLN A 6 -3.28 4.31 -8.69
CA GLN A 6 -3.09 4.86 -10.05
C GLN A 6 -1.69 4.59 -10.64
N ASP A 7 -0.64 4.74 -9.82
CA ASP A 7 0.76 4.60 -10.26
C ASP A 7 1.25 3.14 -10.31
N PHE A 8 0.43 2.17 -9.90
CA PHE A 8 0.85 0.77 -9.83
C PHE A 8 1.19 0.21 -11.20
N MET A 9 0.30 0.38 -12.19
CA MET A 9 0.50 -0.17 -13.53
C MET A 9 1.72 0.45 -14.21
N ALA A 10 1.90 1.76 -14.09
CA ALA A 10 3.09 2.45 -14.60
C ALA A 10 4.39 1.90 -13.98
N THR A 11 4.38 1.62 -12.67
CA THR A 11 5.52 1.02 -11.97
C THR A 11 5.86 -0.38 -12.51
N VAL A 12 4.83 -1.17 -12.80
CA VAL A 12 4.99 -2.53 -13.37
C VAL A 12 5.54 -2.47 -14.79
N GLU A 13 4.97 -1.64 -15.65
CA GLU A 13 5.40 -1.47 -17.04
C GLU A 13 6.86 -1.04 -17.13
N ASN A 14 7.27 -0.08 -16.30
CA ASN A 14 8.67 0.38 -16.23
C ASN A 14 9.66 -0.73 -15.87
N GLY A 15 9.26 -1.66 -14.98
CA GLY A 15 10.10 -2.81 -14.62
C GLY A 15 10.06 -3.93 -15.66
N TRP A 16 8.92 -4.13 -16.32
CA TRP A 16 8.66 -5.26 -17.21
C TRP A 16 9.19 -5.05 -18.63
N ASN A 17 9.14 -3.81 -19.12
CA ASN A 17 9.53 -3.45 -20.49
C ASN A 17 11.03 -3.19 -20.65
N LEU A 18 11.85 -3.54 -19.65
CA LEU A 18 13.30 -3.55 -19.78
C LEU A 18 13.75 -4.51 -20.88
N ASN A 19 14.64 -4.02 -21.76
CA ASN A 19 15.36 -4.86 -22.69
C ASN A 19 16.45 -5.63 -21.93
N VAL A 20 16.37 -6.96 -21.95
CA VAL A 20 17.33 -7.85 -21.29
C VAL A 20 17.78 -8.89 -22.30
N GLU A 21 19.08 -8.95 -22.53
CA GLU A 21 19.69 -9.94 -23.42
C GLU A 21 20.08 -11.21 -22.65
N GLY A 22 19.94 -12.36 -23.31
CA GLY A 22 20.28 -13.66 -22.75
C GLY A 22 19.25 -14.73 -23.10
N THR A 23 19.28 -15.84 -22.37
CA THR A 23 18.26 -16.89 -22.49
C THR A 23 16.92 -16.39 -21.95
N THR A 24 15.82 -16.96 -22.44
CA THR A 24 14.46 -16.62 -22.00
C THR A 24 14.30 -16.71 -20.47
N GLN A 25 14.87 -17.76 -19.87
CA GLN A 25 14.87 -17.94 -18.41
C GLN A 25 15.65 -16.84 -17.68
N PHE A 26 16.81 -16.44 -18.20
CA PHE A 26 17.61 -15.37 -17.62
C PHE A 26 16.88 -14.02 -17.71
N CYS A 27 16.30 -13.71 -18.88
CA CYS A 27 15.53 -12.48 -19.09
C CYS A 27 14.35 -12.40 -18.12
N LEU A 28 13.61 -13.50 -17.95
CA LEU A 28 12.51 -13.59 -16.98
C LEU A 28 12.98 -13.31 -15.55
N CYS A 29 14.01 -14.02 -15.08
CA CYS A 29 14.55 -13.84 -13.73
C CYS A 29 15.03 -12.41 -13.48
N LYS A 30 15.68 -11.78 -14.47
CA LYS A 30 16.14 -10.39 -14.37
C LYS A 30 14.97 -9.40 -14.28
N LYS A 31 13.96 -9.54 -15.13
CA LYS A 31 12.75 -8.70 -15.10
C LYS A 31 12.03 -8.81 -13.76
N LEU A 32 11.85 -10.02 -13.24
CA LEU A 32 11.26 -10.24 -11.91
C LEU A 32 12.08 -9.59 -10.79
N LYS A 33 13.42 -9.69 -10.84
CA LYS A 33 14.30 -9.07 -9.84
C LYS A 33 14.21 -7.54 -9.85
N VAL A 34 14.14 -6.92 -11.03
CA VAL A 34 13.96 -5.46 -11.16
C VAL A 34 12.59 -5.05 -10.65
N LEU A 35 11.54 -5.74 -11.11
CA LEU A 35 10.17 -5.48 -10.71
C LEU A 35 10.00 -5.56 -9.19
N LYS A 36 10.62 -6.56 -8.54
CA LYS A 36 10.65 -6.65 -7.07
C LYS A 36 11.24 -5.41 -6.40
N GLY A 37 12.31 -4.86 -6.95
CA GLY A 37 12.92 -3.61 -6.47
C GLY A 37 11.95 -2.43 -6.59
N HIS A 38 11.35 -2.26 -7.75
CA HIS A 38 10.35 -1.21 -8.00
C HIS A 38 9.14 -1.34 -7.07
N LEU A 39 8.58 -2.55 -6.92
CA LEU A 39 7.44 -2.80 -6.04
C LEU A 39 7.77 -2.54 -4.57
N LYS A 40 9.00 -2.83 -4.13
CA LYS A 40 9.44 -2.50 -2.76
C LYS A 40 9.53 -0.99 -2.54
N ALA A 41 10.08 -0.27 -3.51
CA ALA A 41 10.15 1.20 -3.46
C ALA A 41 8.76 1.83 -3.47
N PHE A 42 7.89 1.37 -4.38
CA PHE A 42 6.48 1.76 -4.46
C PHE A 42 5.74 1.50 -3.15
N ASN A 43 5.89 0.31 -2.56
CA ASN A 43 5.28 0.00 -1.29
C ASN A 43 5.77 0.92 -0.17
N ASN A 44 7.07 1.23 -0.10
CA ASN A 44 7.59 2.15 0.91
C ASN A 44 7.09 3.59 0.70
N LEU A 45 6.95 4.03 -0.54
CA LEU A 45 6.51 5.39 -0.86
C LEU A 45 5.03 5.61 -0.54
N HIS A 46 4.16 4.68 -0.98
CA HIS A 46 2.71 4.86 -0.88
C HIS A 46 2.11 4.21 0.37
N PHE A 47 2.69 3.12 0.84
CA PHE A 47 2.19 2.33 1.96
C PHE A 47 3.19 2.24 3.13
N GLY A 48 4.33 2.93 3.04
CA GLY A 48 5.22 3.14 4.17
C GLY A 48 4.57 4.03 5.22
N LEU A 49 4.86 3.76 6.49
CA LEU A 49 4.28 4.48 7.63
C LEU A 49 2.74 4.50 7.63
N ILE A 50 2.08 3.50 7.03
CA ILE A 50 0.62 3.47 6.87
C ILE A 50 -0.12 3.66 8.20
N SER A 51 0.41 3.14 9.30
CA SER A 51 -0.14 3.34 10.64
C SER A 51 -0.10 4.78 11.12
N VAL A 52 0.98 5.51 10.82
CA VAL A 52 1.07 6.95 11.15
C VAL A 52 0.05 7.70 10.30
N ARG A 53 -0.01 7.42 9.00
CA ARG A 53 -0.95 8.10 8.08
C ARG A 53 -2.41 7.81 8.43
N ALA A 54 -2.74 6.59 8.82
CA ALA A 54 -4.08 6.20 9.27
C ALA A 54 -4.45 6.90 10.58
N LYS A 55 -3.51 6.97 11.53
CA LYS A 55 -3.69 7.74 12.77
C LYS A 55 -3.93 9.23 12.50
N ASP A 56 -3.08 9.85 11.70
CA ASP A 56 -3.18 11.27 11.37
C ASP A 56 -4.50 11.59 10.63
N ALA A 57 -4.95 10.70 9.74
CA ALA A 57 -6.22 10.86 9.05
C ALA A 57 -7.43 10.74 10.00
N ASN A 58 -7.35 9.87 11.01
CA ASN A 58 -8.39 9.76 12.04
C ASN A 58 -8.41 11.01 12.93
N LEU A 59 -7.26 11.52 13.35
CA LEU A 59 -7.18 12.77 14.14
C LEU A 59 -7.75 13.95 13.35
N ALA A 60 -7.38 14.09 12.07
CA ALA A 60 -7.92 15.14 11.22
C ALA A 60 -9.45 15.04 11.03
N LEU A 61 -9.98 13.81 10.95
CA LEU A 61 -11.42 13.58 10.89
C LEU A 61 -12.11 13.98 12.20
N GLU A 62 -11.54 13.61 13.35
CA GLU A 62 -12.06 13.95 14.68
C GLU A 62 -12.09 15.47 14.89
N ASP A 63 -11.00 16.17 14.57
CA ASP A 63 -10.93 17.63 14.63
C ASP A 63 -12.00 18.30 13.75
N ALA A 64 -12.19 17.80 12.53
CA ALA A 64 -13.21 18.32 11.61
C ALA A 64 -14.64 18.03 12.09
N GLN A 65 -14.86 16.90 12.77
CA GLN A 65 -16.14 16.56 13.38
C GLN A 65 -16.44 17.49 14.57
N ILE A 66 -15.47 17.77 15.43
CA ILE A 66 -15.61 18.73 16.54
C ILE A 66 -15.95 20.13 16.00
N GLN A 67 -15.29 20.57 14.93
CA GLN A 67 -15.60 21.85 14.28
C GLN A 67 -17.04 21.86 13.72
N LEU A 68 -17.49 20.77 13.11
CA LEU A 68 -18.85 20.66 12.60
C LEU A 68 -19.91 20.69 13.71
N GLU A 69 -19.64 20.07 14.86
CA GLU A 69 -20.52 20.13 16.03
C GLU A 69 -20.69 21.55 16.57
N SER A 70 -19.67 22.39 16.42
CA SER A 70 -19.73 23.81 16.80
C SER A 70 -20.44 24.71 15.78
N ASP A 71 -20.55 24.29 14.51
CA ASP A 71 -21.17 25.04 13.41
C ASP A 71 -21.84 24.09 12.39
N LEU A 72 -23.05 23.63 12.75
CA LEU A 72 -23.78 22.57 12.05
C LEU A 72 -24.28 22.95 10.64
N GLU A 73 -24.44 24.25 10.36
CA GLU A 73 -24.97 24.73 9.07
C GLU A 73 -23.88 24.99 8.03
N ASN A 74 -22.62 24.88 8.41
CA ASN A 74 -21.51 25.18 7.54
C ASN A 74 -21.27 24.08 6.48
N ALA A 75 -21.79 24.33 5.28
CA ALA A 75 -21.71 23.40 4.16
C ALA A 75 -20.24 23.03 3.80
N THR A 76 -19.30 23.97 3.96
CA THR A 76 -17.89 23.71 3.63
C THR A 76 -17.23 22.75 4.62
N ILE A 77 -17.55 22.87 5.92
CA ILE A 77 -17.07 21.95 6.95
C ILE A 77 -17.66 20.55 6.73
N ARG A 78 -18.95 20.44 6.37
CA ARG A 78 -19.57 19.14 6.05
C ARG A 78 -18.90 18.43 4.88
N ASP A 79 -18.60 19.16 3.80
CA ASP A 79 -17.91 18.59 2.64
C ASP A 79 -16.48 18.16 3.00
N SER A 80 -15.77 18.96 3.80
CA SER A 80 -14.46 18.59 4.34
C SER A 80 -14.51 17.29 5.17
N VAL A 81 -15.46 17.17 6.11
CA VAL A 81 -15.66 15.95 6.91
C VAL A 81 -15.94 14.74 6.02
N ARG A 82 -16.74 14.91 4.96
CA ARG A 82 -17.03 13.83 4.00
C ARG A 82 -15.77 13.32 3.30
N GLU A 83 -14.92 14.22 2.83
CA GLU A 83 -13.67 13.85 2.15
C GLU A 83 -12.64 13.27 3.13
N LEU A 84 -12.49 13.85 4.32
CA LEU A 84 -11.65 13.31 5.38
C LEU A 84 -12.09 11.91 5.80
N ARG A 85 -13.40 11.66 5.89
CA ARG A 85 -13.95 10.33 6.20
C ARG A 85 -13.59 9.31 5.13
N LYS A 86 -13.75 9.64 3.84
CA LYS A 86 -13.35 8.75 2.74
C LYS A 86 -11.86 8.40 2.85
N LYS A 87 -11.02 9.40 3.10
CA LYS A 87 -9.57 9.23 3.26
C LYS A 87 -9.22 8.35 4.45
N ALA A 88 -9.84 8.59 5.62
CA ALA A 88 -9.63 7.80 6.83
C ALA A 88 -10.02 6.33 6.64
N VAL A 89 -11.18 6.07 6.02
CA VAL A 89 -11.64 4.70 5.70
C VAL A 89 -10.66 4.00 4.76
N PHE A 90 -10.23 4.66 3.70
CA PHE A 90 -9.26 4.10 2.76
C PHE A 90 -7.93 3.74 3.45
N LEU A 91 -7.40 4.62 4.29
CA LEU A 91 -6.14 4.39 5.00
C LEU A 91 -6.26 3.30 6.05
N ALA A 92 -7.38 3.22 6.76
CA ALA A 92 -7.65 2.14 7.72
C ALA A 92 -7.75 0.77 7.02
N GLU A 93 -8.38 0.71 5.84
CA GLU A 93 -8.44 -0.51 5.05
C GLU A 93 -7.04 -0.91 4.53
N ALA A 94 -6.25 0.05 4.05
CA ALA A 94 -4.87 -0.21 3.64
C ALA A 94 -4.00 -0.69 4.82
N GLU A 95 -4.16 -0.11 6.01
CA GLU A 95 -3.49 -0.55 7.23
C GLU A 95 -3.85 -2.00 7.60
N ARG A 96 -5.16 -2.33 7.57
CA ARG A 96 -5.63 -3.71 7.82
C ARG A 96 -5.00 -4.70 6.85
N HIS A 97 -4.97 -4.38 5.56
CA HIS A 97 -4.35 -5.23 4.54
C HIS A 97 -2.85 -5.40 4.77
N PHE A 98 -2.14 -4.33 5.16
CA PHE A 98 -0.73 -4.38 5.49
C PHE A 98 -0.44 -5.36 6.65
N TYR A 99 -1.18 -5.25 7.75
CA TYR A 99 -1.04 -6.17 8.88
C TYR A 99 -1.44 -7.60 8.54
N TYR A 100 -2.50 -7.79 7.76
CA TYR A 100 -2.90 -9.10 7.27
C TYR A 100 -1.79 -9.78 6.47
N GLN A 101 -1.16 -9.06 5.54
CA GLN A 101 -0.02 -9.58 4.77
C GLN A 101 1.17 -9.91 5.69
N LYS A 102 1.49 -9.05 6.65
CA LYS A 102 2.57 -9.29 7.62
C LYS A 102 2.31 -10.53 8.47
N ALA A 103 1.08 -10.71 8.95
CA ALA A 103 0.66 -11.90 9.70
C ALA A 103 0.71 -13.17 8.84
N LYS A 104 0.23 -13.12 7.59
CA LYS A 104 0.32 -14.23 6.64
C LYS A 104 1.77 -14.64 6.37
N LEU A 105 2.67 -13.67 6.15
CA LEU A 105 4.10 -13.94 6.00
C LEU A 105 4.72 -14.56 7.24
N HIS A 106 4.37 -14.05 8.42
CA HIS A 106 4.82 -14.61 9.70
C HIS A 106 4.35 -16.06 9.87
N PHE A 107 3.08 -16.34 9.60
CA PHE A 107 2.51 -17.67 9.64
C PHE A 107 3.21 -18.63 8.66
N LEU A 108 3.45 -18.20 7.42
CA LEU A 108 4.19 -19.00 6.43
C LEU A 108 5.62 -19.31 6.89
N LYS A 109 6.30 -18.35 7.55
CA LYS A 109 7.64 -18.56 8.10
C LYS A 109 7.67 -19.54 9.27
N MET A 110 6.65 -19.52 10.14
CA MET A 110 6.59 -20.40 11.31
C MET A 110 6.01 -21.79 11.00
N GLY A 111 5.02 -21.86 10.10
CA GLY A 111 4.33 -23.11 9.75
C GLY A 111 5.05 -23.96 8.72
N ILE A 112 5.96 -23.36 7.94
CA ILE A 112 6.79 -24.08 6.95
C ILE A 112 8.23 -24.07 7.45
N GLY A 113 8.50 -24.83 8.50
CA GLY A 113 9.86 -25.21 8.86
C GLY A 113 10.54 -25.84 7.63
N THR A 114 11.50 -25.12 7.05
CA THR A 114 12.44 -25.61 6.02
C THR A 114 11.82 -26.35 4.82
N ARG A 115 11.32 -25.62 3.81
CA ARG A 115 11.26 -26.04 2.39
C ARG A 115 10.85 -24.81 1.59
N ASN A 116 11.73 -24.30 0.72
CA ASN A 116 11.57 -23.13 -0.16
C ASN A 116 11.82 -21.69 0.35
N SER A 117 12.64 -21.48 1.39
CA SER A 117 13.22 -20.13 1.61
C SER A 117 14.27 -19.74 0.53
N SER A 118 14.63 -20.64 -0.39
CA SER A 118 15.51 -20.37 -1.53
C SER A 118 14.78 -20.18 -2.87
N MET A 119 13.45 -20.34 -2.93
CA MET A 119 12.68 -20.22 -4.17
C MET A 119 11.49 -19.25 -4.05
N ILE A 120 11.65 -18.24 -3.20
CA ILE A 120 10.85 -17.01 -3.24
C ILE A 120 11.86 -15.86 -3.16
N TRP A 121 12.55 -15.59 -4.27
CA TRP A 121 13.36 -14.38 -4.41
C TRP A 121 12.99 -13.63 -5.67
#